data_AF-A0A537MQA5-F1
#
_entry.id   AF-A0A537MQA5-F1
#
_cell.length_a   1.000
_cell.length_b   1.000
_cell.length_c   1.000
_cell.angle_alpha   90.00
_cell.angle_beta   90.00
_cell.angle_gamma   90.00
#
_symmetry.space_group_name_H-M   'P 1'
#
loop_
_entity.id
_entity.type
_entity.pdbx_description
1 polymer ?
#
loop_
_entity_poly.entity_id
_entity_poly.type
_entity_poly.pdbx_seq_one_letter_code
_entity_poly.pdbx_strand_id
1 'polypeptide(L)'
;MAAFDLNLKEPSLLEYLPHVTETADVMDTYGKMQLMDRVIVDDGLGKVIDLGFHAFDEFFRMSEEIGFMKEARRRNVAPMVLFVADNDRVSMRGHEMLRHQIPPANFITVDNEYVVRGELSEALTQGHTLRLSALPLFLKTYIDRLTFSFTGYLRQEKDSSTELHQWIRRNYFAFREIEMSLILQRS
;
A
#
# COMPACT_ATOMS: atom_id res chain seq x y z
N MET A 1 11.55 3.50 8.68
CA MET A 1 10.74 3.46 7.46
C MET A 1 10.87 4.80 6.75
N ALA A 2 10.66 4.82 5.45
CA ALA A 2 10.47 6.04 4.67
C ALA A 2 9.21 5.90 3.82
N ALA A 3 8.56 7.01 3.51
CA ALA A 3 7.37 7.04 2.69
C ALA A 3 7.48 8.11 1.59
N PHE A 4 6.97 7.79 0.42
CA PHE A 4 6.97 8.66 -0.76
C PHE A 4 5.54 8.88 -1.18
N ASP A 5 5.12 10.13 -1.23
CA ASP A 5 3.78 10.54 -1.57
C ASP A 5 3.76 11.08 -3.00
N LEU A 6 3.14 10.33 -3.91
CA LEU A 6 2.99 10.70 -5.31
C LEU A 6 1.59 11.26 -5.59
N ASN A 7 0.73 11.37 -4.56
CA ASN A 7 -0.62 11.90 -4.70
C ASN A 7 -0.65 13.42 -4.43
N LEU A 8 -0.05 14.19 -5.34
CA LEU A 8 0.15 15.65 -5.16
C LEU A 8 -1.14 16.50 -5.20
N LYS A 9 -2.34 15.90 -5.36
CA LYS A 9 -3.60 16.62 -5.60
C LYS A 9 -4.68 16.45 -4.52
N GLU A 10 -4.51 15.54 -3.57
CA GLU A 10 -5.50 15.20 -2.53
C GLU A 10 -4.81 15.05 -1.15
N PRO A 11 -5.55 15.10 -0.02
CA PRO A 11 -4.96 14.93 1.31
C PRO A 11 -4.14 13.66 1.38
N SER A 12 -2.93 13.82 1.87
CA SER A 12 -1.82 13.02 1.40
C SER A 12 -1.14 12.30 2.56
N LEU A 13 -0.42 11.21 2.31
CA LEU A 13 0.33 10.47 3.33
C LEU A 13 1.27 11.39 4.14
N LEU A 14 1.70 12.49 3.53
CA LEU A 14 2.48 13.55 4.18
C LEU A 14 1.74 14.24 5.34
N GLU A 15 0.43 14.45 5.23
CA GLU A 15 -0.36 15.10 6.28
C GLU A 15 -0.46 14.22 7.54
N TYR A 16 -0.61 12.91 7.35
CA TYR A 16 -0.72 11.94 8.45
C TYR A 16 0.64 11.58 9.06
N LEU A 17 1.71 11.52 8.26
CA LEU A 17 3.03 11.04 8.67
C LEU A 17 4.18 12.00 8.25
N PRO A 18 4.14 13.29 8.63
CA PRO A 18 5.05 14.32 8.11
C PRO A 18 6.53 14.10 8.45
N HIS A 19 6.84 13.27 9.44
CA HIS A 19 8.22 13.02 9.87
C HIS A 19 8.92 11.89 9.10
N VAL A 20 8.17 11.09 8.34
CA VAL A 20 8.70 9.93 7.60
C VAL A 20 8.31 9.94 6.13
N THR A 21 7.42 10.85 5.73
CA THR A 21 6.93 10.98 4.37
C THR A 21 7.55 12.20 3.68
N GLU A 22 7.83 12.06 2.39
CA GLU A 22 8.19 13.17 1.51
C GLU A 22 7.37 13.09 0.22
N THR A 23 7.16 14.23 -0.44
CA THR A 23 6.56 14.25 -1.77
C THR A 23 7.57 13.76 -2.82
N ALA A 24 7.11 12.94 -3.76
CA ALA A 24 7.88 12.58 -4.95
C ALA A 24 7.04 12.80 -6.21
N ASP A 25 7.72 13.14 -7.30
CA ASP A 25 7.10 13.33 -8.60
C ASP A 25 7.69 12.31 -9.59
N VAL A 26 6.82 11.71 -10.40
CA VAL A 26 7.20 10.77 -11.46
C VAL A 26 6.76 11.27 -12.84
N MET A 27 6.38 12.54 -12.97
CA MET A 27 5.95 13.14 -14.23
C MET A 27 7.14 13.46 -15.16
N ASP A 28 8.33 13.73 -14.61
CA ASP A 28 9.55 13.92 -15.38
C ASP A 28 10.62 12.85 -15.11
N THR A 29 11.59 12.72 -16.00
CA THR A 29 12.66 11.71 -15.89
C THR A 29 13.53 11.89 -14.64
N TYR A 30 13.72 13.12 -14.17
CA TYR A 30 14.58 13.39 -13.03
C TYR A 30 13.93 12.90 -11.72
N GLY A 31 12.66 13.25 -11.48
CA GLY A 31 11.89 12.80 -10.33
C GLY A 31 11.72 11.29 -10.30
N LYS A 32 11.46 10.69 -11.47
CA LYS A 32 11.48 9.23 -11.67
C LYS A 32 12.77 8.58 -11.18
N MET A 33 13.92 9.04 -11.68
CA MET A 33 15.23 8.48 -11.29
C MET A 33 15.51 8.72 -9.81
N GLN A 34 15.22 9.92 -9.30
CA GLN A 34 15.40 10.27 -7.89
C GLN A 34 14.60 9.36 -6.95
N LEU A 35 13.34 9.05 -7.28
CA LEU A 35 12.54 8.11 -6.52
C LEU A 35 13.12 6.70 -6.61
N MET A 36 13.38 6.23 -7.83
CA MET A 36 13.82 4.85 -8.10
C MET A 36 15.16 4.52 -7.44
N ASP A 37 16.13 5.44 -7.50
CA ASP A 37 17.44 5.26 -6.87
C ASP A 37 17.36 5.13 -5.35
N ARG A 38 16.31 5.68 -4.73
CA ARG A 38 16.11 5.64 -3.27
C ARG A 38 15.34 4.40 -2.84
N VAL A 39 14.27 4.04 -3.56
CA VAL A 39 13.41 2.91 -3.17
C VAL A 39 14.10 1.55 -3.32
N ILE A 40 15.16 1.49 -4.13
CA ILE A 40 15.90 0.27 -4.43
C ILE A 40 17.10 0.02 -3.53
N VAL A 41 17.37 0.92 -2.58
CA VAL A 41 18.45 0.78 -1.59
C VAL A 41 18.03 -0.22 -0.51
N ASP A 42 18.83 -1.24 -0.28
CA ASP A 42 18.72 -2.14 0.87
C ASP A 42 19.47 -1.56 2.08
N ASP A 43 18.82 -0.61 2.74
CA ASP A 43 19.28 0.04 3.98
C ASP A 43 18.60 -0.56 5.23
N GLY A 44 17.90 -1.70 5.08
CA GLY A 44 17.11 -2.33 6.15
C GLY A 44 15.83 -1.59 6.53
N LEU A 45 15.45 -0.51 5.82
CA LEU A 45 14.23 0.24 6.08
C LEU A 45 13.12 -0.14 5.09
N GLY A 46 11.93 -0.43 5.62
CA GLY A 46 10.71 -0.51 4.82
C GLY A 46 10.39 0.84 4.17
N LYS A 47 10.11 0.81 2.86
CA LYS A 47 9.77 1.99 2.05
C LYS A 47 8.36 1.83 1.49
N VAL A 48 7.52 2.84 1.67
CA VAL A 48 6.14 2.87 1.19
C VAL A 48 6.01 3.92 0.09
N ILE A 49 5.39 3.57 -1.01
CA ILE A 49 5.05 4.52 -2.08
C ILE A 49 3.53 4.63 -2.07
N ASP A 50 3.01 5.79 -1.71
CA ASP A 50 1.60 6.10 -1.86
C ASP A 50 1.36 6.61 -3.29
N LEU A 51 0.66 5.79 -4.07
CA LEU A 51 0.49 5.98 -5.50
C LEU A 51 -0.97 6.33 -5.82
N GLY A 52 -1.22 7.61 -6.07
CA GLY A 52 -2.51 8.08 -6.52
C GLY A 52 -2.81 7.69 -7.97
N PHE A 53 -4.10 7.73 -8.32
CA PHE A 53 -4.60 7.39 -9.66
C PHE A 53 -3.86 8.12 -10.79
N HIS A 54 -3.54 9.40 -10.60
CA HIS A 54 -2.88 10.22 -11.63
C HIS A 54 -1.46 9.76 -12.00
N ALA A 55 -0.75 9.11 -11.07
CA ALA A 55 0.61 8.64 -11.28
C ALA A 55 0.67 7.14 -11.63
N PHE A 56 -0.46 6.41 -11.54
CA PHE A 56 -0.52 4.96 -11.65
C PHE A 56 0.08 4.43 -12.96
N ASP A 57 -0.47 4.86 -14.11
CA ASP A 57 -0.04 4.36 -15.42
C ASP A 57 1.41 4.71 -15.73
N GLU A 58 1.85 5.92 -15.36
CA GLU A 58 3.21 6.39 -15.60
C GLU A 58 4.22 5.63 -14.72
N PHE A 59 3.89 5.42 -13.45
CA PHE A 59 4.75 4.71 -12.50
C PHE A 59 4.99 3.26 -12.92
N PHE A 60 3.94 2.53 -13.28
CA PHE A 60 4.06 1.11 -13.63
C PHE A 60 4.65 0.90 -15.02
N ARG A 61 4.34 1.75 -16.01
CA ARG A 61 5.03 1.74 -17.30
C ARG A 61 6.54 1.97 -17.14
N MET A 62 6.93 2.98 -16.37
CA MET A 62 8.35 3.21 -16.07
C MET A 62 8.96 2.00 -15.35
N SER A 63 8.29 1.45 -14.34
CA SER A 63 8.77 0.30 -13.57
C SER A 63 9.04 -0.93 -14.46
N GLU A 64 8.20 -1.13 -15.48
CA GLU A 64 8.40 -2.16 -16.50
C GLU A 64 9.59 -1.83 -17.42
N GLU A 65 9.66 -0.61 -17.97
CA GLU A 65 10.72 -0.15 -18.88
C GLU A 65 12.12 -0.30 -18.28
N ILE A 66 12.29 0.04 -16.99
CA ILE A 66 13.58 -0.05 -16.29
C ILE A 66 13.84 -1.44 -15.67
N GLY A 67 12.88 -2.36 -15.76
CA GLY A 67 12.96 -3.69 -15.14
C GLY A 67 13.05 -3.63 -13.61
N PHE A 68 12.34 -2.69 -12.98
CA PHE A 68 12.44 -2.37 -11.55
C PHE A 68 12.36 -3.60 -10.65
N MET A 69 11.37 -4.48 -10.86
CA MET A 69 11.19 -5.69 -10.05
C MET A 69 12.42 -6.62 -10.06
N LYS A 70 13.11 -6.71 -11.20
CA LYS A 70 14.31 -7.54 -11.35
C LYS A 70 15.51 -6.90 -10.65
N GLU A 71 15.68 -5.58 -10.81
CA GLU A 71 16.78 -4.87 -10.18
C GLU A 71 16.61 -4.79 -8.66
N ALA A 72 15.40 -4.53 -8.16
CA ALA A 72 15.10 -4.54 -6.73
C ALA A 72 15.51 -5.86 -6.10
N ARG A 73 15.13 -6.99 -6.71
CA ARG A 73 15.52 -8.32 -6.24
C ARG A 73 17.03 -8.51 -6.22
N ARG A 74 17.76 -8.05 -7.24
CA ARG A 74 19.24 -8.10 -7.28
C ARG A 74 19.88 -7.31 -6.15
N ARG A 75 19.22 -6.24 -5.71
CA ARG A 75 19.64 -5.40 -4.60
C ARG A 75 19.06 -5.84 -3.25
N ASN A 76 18.51 -7.05 -3.14
CA ASN A 76 17.88 -7.55 -1.91
C ASN A 76 16.68 -6.72 -1.42
N VAL A 77 16.03 -5.99 -2.31
CA VAL A 77 14.75 -5.33 -2.06
C VAL A 77 13.62 -6.19 -2.65
N ALA A 78 12.55 -6.40 -1.89
CA ALA A 78 11.38 -7.16 -2.31
C ALA A 78 10.18 -6.22 -2.47
N PRO A 79 9.88 -5.74 -3.68
CA PRO A 79 8.72 -4.88 -3.89
C PRO A 79 7.42 -5.67 -3.73
N MET A 80 6.43 -5.04 -3.14
CA MET A 80 5.07 -5.57 -3.02
C MET A 80 4.08 -4.50 -3.43
N VAL A 81 3.03 -4.93 -4.13
CA VAL A 81 1.96 -4.05 -4.60
C VAL A 81 0.68 -4.40 -3.85
N LEU A 82 0.20 -3.44 -3.06
CA LEU A 82 -1.12 -3.46 -2.42
C LEU A 82 -2.06 -2.65 -3.32
N PHE A 83 -2.91 -3.34 -4.07
CA PHE A 83 -3.83 -2.70 -5.01
C PHE A 83 -5.22 -2.56 -4.39
N VAL A 84 -5.59 -1.34 -4.03
CA VAL A 84 -6.93 -1.03 -3.52
C VAL A 84 -7.92 -1.09 -4.67
N ALA A 85 -8.68 -2.17 -4.73
CA ALA A 85 -9.60 -2.44 -5.82
C ALA A 85 -10.97 -1.78 -5.58
N ASP A 86 -11.61 -1.39 -6.68
CA ASP A 86 -13.02 -1.01 -6.76
C ASP A 86 -13.70 -1.75 -7.93
N ASN A 87 -15.03 -1.72 -8.00
CA ASN A 87 -15.84 -2.38 -9.03
C ASN A 87 -15.96 -1.56 -10.34
N ASP A 88 -15.30 -0.41 -10.43
CA ASP A 88 -15.29 0.39 -11.65
C ASP A 88 -14.35 -0.20 -12.73
N ARG A 89 -14.54 0.27 -13.98
CA ARG A 89 -13.77 -0.22 -15.14
C ARG A 89 -12.29 0.14 -15.10
N VAL A 90 -11.94 1.24 -14.44
CA VAL A 90 -10.57 1.74 -14.34
C VAL A 90 -9.78 0.85 -13.39
N SER A 91 -10.36 0.53 -12.22
CA SER A 91 -9.83 -0.44 -11.28
C SER A 91 -9.64 -1.82 -11.92
N MET A 92 -10.64 -2.34 -12.64
CA MET A 92 -10.53 -3.64 -13.32
C MET A 92 -9.37 -3.69 -14.32
N ARG A 93 -9.21 -2.63 -15.13
CA ARG A 93 -8.11 -2.54 -16.10
C ARG A 93 -6.74 -2.43 -15.41
N GLY A 94 -6.64 -1.63 -14.35
CA GLY A 94 -5.41 -1.50 -13.56
C GLY A 94 -5.00 -2.82 -12.91
N HIS A 95 -5.97 -3.56 -12.38
CA HIS A 95 -5.75 -4.89 -11.81
C HIS A 95 -5.22 -5.87 -12.85
N GLU A 96 -5.86 -5.97 -14.02
CA GLU A 96 -5.43 -6.83 -15.11
C GLU A 96 -4.01 -6.51 -15.59
N MET A 97 -3.70 -5.22 -15.77
CA MET A 97 -2.35 -4.75 -16.12
C MET A 97 -1.31 -5.23 -15.10
N LEU A 98 -1.57 -5.04 -13.81
CA LEU A 98 -0.64 -5.42 -12.74
C LEU A 98 -0.49 -6.94 -12.62
N ARG A 99 -1.54 -7.72 -12.86
CA ARG A 99 -1.44 -9.18 -12.88
C ARG A 99 -0.47 -9.72 -13.94
N HIS A 100 -0.27 -8.99 -15.04
CA HIS A 100 0.69 -9.35 -16.07
C HIS A 100 2.11 -8.89 -15.74
N GLN A 101 2.28 -7.75 -15.07
CA GLN A 101 3.59 -7.15 -14.79
C GLN A 101 4.20 -7.63 -13.46
N ILE A 102 3.38 -7.96 -12.47
CA ILE A 102 3.80 -8.25 -11.10
C ILE A 102 3.69 -9.75 -10.82
N PRO A 103 4.72 -10.40 -10.25
CA PRO A 103 4.61 -11.79 -9.82
C PRO A 103 3.43 -11.98 -8.85
N PRO A 104 2.63 -13.05 -8.98
CA PRO A 104 1.45 -13.27 -8.14
C PRO A 104 1.73 -13.21 -6.63
N ALA A 105 2.91 -13.67 -6.22
CA ALA A 105 3.39 -13.65 -4.85
C ALA A 105 3.61 -12.23 -4.26
N ASN A 106 3.77 -11.23 -5.12
CA ASN A 106 4.08 -9.84 -4.76
C ASN A 106 2.89 -8.91 -5.02
N PHE A 107 1.76 -9.45 -5.50
CA PHE A 107 0.56 -8.70 -5.84
C PHE A 107 -0.60 -9.09 -4.92
N ILE A 108 -1.12 -8.11 -4.20
CA ILE A 108 -2.20 -8.30 -3.23
C ILE A 108 -3.33 -7.36 -3.57
N THR A 109 -4.51 -7.92 -3.82
CA THR A 109 -5.74 -7.13 -3.91
C THR A 109 -6.15 -6.71 -2.50
N VAL A 110 -6.43 -5.44 -2.28
CA VAL A 110 -7.00 -4.93 -1.04
C VAL A 110 -8.50 -4.71 -1.26
N ASP A 111 -9.31 -5.57 -0.65
CA ASP A 111 -10.76 -5.44 -0.55
C ASP A 111 -11.08 -4.51 0.63
N ASN A 112 -11.23 -3.22 0.33
CA ASN A 112 -11.43 -2.18 1.34
C ASN A 112 -12.89 -1.73 1.36
N GLU A 113 -13.63 -2.09 2.41
CA GLU A 113 -15.06 -1.76 2.56
C GLU A 113 -15.33 -0.24 2.72
N TYR A 114 -14.29 0.59 2.93
CA TYR A 114 -14.42 2.05 2.86
C TYR A 114 -14.42 2.59 1.43
N VAL A 115 -13.88 1.83 0.48
CA VAL A 115 -13.77 2.18 -0.94
C VAL A 115 -14.85 1.45 -1.73
N VAL A 116 -14.88 0.13 -1.60
CA VAL A 116 -15.82 -0.75 -2.30
C VAL A 116 -17.20 -0.63 -1.69
N ARG A 117 -18.19 -0.21 -2.49
CA ARG A 117 -19.60 -0.28 -2.10
C ARG A 117 -20.16 -1.66 -2.45
N GLY A 118 -20.25 -2.53 -1.46
CA GLY A 118 -20.76 -3.90 -1.62
C GLY A 118 -19.64 -4.92 -1.74
N GLU A 119 -19.90 -6.03 -2.43
CA GLU A 119 -18.91 -7.10 -2.62
C GLU A 119 -18.00 -6.79 -3.81
N LEU A 120 -16.69 -7.02 -3.64
CA LEU A 120 -15.73 -6.92 -4.73
C LEU A 120 -15.97 -8.04 -5.75
N SER A 121 -15.88 -7.73 -7.04
CA SER A 121 -16.03 -8.72 -8.11
C SER A 121 -15.08 -9.92 -7.94
N GLU A 122 -15.57 -11.14 -8.16
CA GLU A 122 -14.79 -12.38 -8.07
C GLU A 122 -13.48 -12.32 -8.89
N ALA A 123 -13.51 -11.65 -10.05
CA ALA A 123 -12.35 -11.50 -10.92
C ALA A 123 -11.18 -10.77 -10.23
N LEU A 124 -11.48 -9.81 -9.35
CA LEU A 124 -10.50 -9.01 -8.60
C LEU A 124 -9.99 -9.75 -7.36
N THR A 125 -10.76 -10.69 -6.83
CA THR A 125 -10.39 -11.54 -5.68
C THR A 125 -9.55 -12.76 -6.05
N GLN A 126 -9.24 -12.95 -7.34
CA GLN A 126 -8.38 -14.05 -7.78
C GLN A 126 -6.93 -13.80 -7.37
N GLY A 127 -6.50 -14.40 -6.24
CA GLY A 127 -5.15 -14.33 -5.73
C GLY A 127 -5.09 -14.02 -4.24
N HIS A 128 -3.98 -13.44 -3.79
CA HIS A 128 -3.87 -12.96 -2.40
C HIS A 128 -4.75 -11.73 -2.22
N THR A 129 -5.69 -11.82 -1.28
CA THR A 129 -6.61 -10.72 -0.96
C THR A 129 -6.48 -10.35 0.51
N LEU A 130 -6.29 -9.06 0.77
CA LEU A 130 -6.36 -8.47 2.11
C LEU A 130 -7.71 -7.78 2.24
N ARG A 131 -8.55 -8.24 3.17
CA ARG A 131 -9.83 -7.60 3.45
C ARG A 131 -9.72 -6.63 4.63
N LEU A 132 -10.12 -5.37 4.39
CA LEU A 132 -10.22 -4.34 5.40
C LEU A 132 -11.70 -4.01 5.64
N SER A 133 -12.24 -4.52 6.74
CA SER A 133 -13.64 -4.26 7.11
C SER A 133 -13.86 -2.80 7.49
N ALA A 134 -15.02 -2.26 7.18
CA ALA A 134 -15.39 -0.91 7.60
C ALA A 134 -15.60 -0.88 9.12
N LEU A 135 -15.10 0.17 9.78
CA LEU A 135 -15.49 0.46 11.16
C LEU A 135 -16.84 1.18 11.16
N PRO A 136 -17.59 1.09 12.27
CA PRO A 136 -18.69 1.99 12.54
C PRO A 136 -18.31 3.46 12.33
N LEU A 137 -19.24 4.24 11.78
CA LEU A 137 -19.00 5.63 11.37
C LEU A 137 -18.42 6.51 12.49
N PHE A 138 -18.82 6.28 13.75
CA PHE A 138 -18.28 7.04 14.88
C PHE A 138 -16.79 6.78 15.11
N LEU A 139 -16.31 5.54 14.93
CA LEU A 139 -14.89 5.22 14.98
C LEU A 139 -14.14 5.78 13.78
N LYS A 140 -14.76 5.80 12.60
CA LYS A 140 -14.19 6.46 11.41
C LYS A 140 -13.79 7.92 11.70
N THR A 141 -14.71 8.70 12.29
CA THR A 141 -14.44 10.11 12.66
C THR A 141 -13.33 10.29 13.69
N TYR A 142 -12.98 9.23 14.42
CA TYR A 142 -11.90 9.23 15.38
C TYR A 142 -10.55 8.91 14.72
N ILE A 143 -10.52 7.92 13.83
CA ILE A 143 -9.30 7.48 13.15
C ILE A 143 -8.87 8.42 12.01
N ASP A 144 -9.80 9.18 11.42
CA ASP A 144 -9.53 10.14 10.34
C ASP A 144 -8.82 11.42 10.85
N ARG A 145 -8.55 11.54 12.16
CA ARG A 145 -7.84 12.70 12.72
C ARG A 145 -6.35 12.58 12.43
N LEU A 146 -5.72 13.65 11.95
CA LEU A 146 -4.26 13.70 11.70
C LEU A 146 -3.42 13.39 12.95
N THR A 147 -3.96 13.62 14.15
CA THR A 147 -3.28 13.32 15.42
C THR A 147 -3.47 11.88 15.87
N PHE A 148 -4.32 11.10 15.21
CA PHE A 148 -4.56 9.72 15.57
C PHE A 148 -3.43 8.82 15.04
N SER A 149 -2.95 7.93 15.90
CA SER A 149 -1.94 6.94 15.55
C SER A 149 -2.44 5.56 15.95
N PHE A 150 -2.54 4.65 14.98
CA PHE A 150 -2.94 3.26 15.25
C PHE A 150 -1.97 2.56 16.22
N THR A 151 -0.67 2.78 16.05
CA THR A 151 0.36 2.23 16.95
C THR A 151 0.35 2.92 18.30
N GLY A 152 0.13 4.24 18.33
CA GLY A 152 -0.06 5.00 19.56
C GLY A 152 -1.26 4.51 20.37
N TYR A 153 -2.40 4.27 19.70
CA TYR A 153 -3.61 3.72 20.29
C TYR A 153 -3.33 2.35 20.93
N LEU A 154 -2.73 1.41 20.20
CA LEU A 154 -2.41 0.07 20.75
C LEU A 154 -1.44 0.11 21.94
N ARG A 155 -0.57 1.13 22.03
CA ARG A 155 0.37 1.29 23.16
C ARG A 155 -0.30 1.86 24.41
N GLN A 156 -1.35 2.66 24.24
CA GLN A 156 -2.01 3.38 25.34
C GLN A 156 -3.27 2.66 25.82
N GLU A 157 -4.04 2.10 24.90
CA GLU A 157 -5.31 1.43 25.21
C GLU A 157 -5.05 0.09 25.90
N LYS A 158 -5.56 -0.03 27.12
CA LYS A 158 -5.42 -1.23 27.94
C LYS A 158 -6.58 -2.20 27.74
N ASP A 159 -7.73 -1.70 27.31
CA ASP A 159 -8.88 -2.52 26.99
C ASP A 159 -8.79 -3.09 25.58
N SER A 160 -8.27 -4.32 25.49
CA SER A 160 -8.17 -5.07 24.25
C SER A 160 -9.52 -5.54 23.69
N SER A 161 -10.61 -5.40 24.45
CA SER A 161 -11.95 -5.84 24.03
C SER A 161 -12.66 -4.81 23.16
N THR A 162 -12.20 -3.56 23.14
CA THR A 162 -12.79 -2.50 22.30
C THR A 162 -12.77 -2.89 20.81
N GLU A 163 -13.83 -2.53 20.10
CA GLU A 163 -13.97 -2.82 18.67
C GLU A 163 -12.79 -2.27 17.85
N LEU A 164 -12.38 -1.03 18.12
CA LEU A 164 -11.22 -0.43 17.48
C LEU A 164 -9.93 -1.21 17.76
N HIS A 165 -9.70 -1.68 18.99
CA HIS A 165 -8.51 -2.47 19.30
C HIS A 165 -8.52 -3.81 18.54
N GLN A 166 -9.65 -4.52 18.54
CA GLN A 166 -9.79 -5.78 17.81
C GLN A 166 -9.60 -5.59 16.30
N TRP A 167 -10.15 -4.50 15.75
CA TRP A 167 -10.00 -4.15 14.34
C TRP A 167 -8.54 -3.87 13.99
N ILE A 168 -7.84 -3.02 14.75
CA ILE A 168 -6.42 -2.71 14.50
C ILE A 168 -5.58 -3.98 14.60
N ARG A 169 -5.81 -4.78 15.64
CA ARG A 169 -5.06 -6.03 15.87
C ARG A 169 -5.24 -7.02 14.72
N ARG A 170 -6.47 -7.19 14.21
CA ARG A 170 -6.76 -8.06 13.06
C ARG A 170 -6.01 -7.61 11.81
N ASN A 171 -6.10 -6.32 11.48
CA ASN A 171 -5.42 -5.78 10.30
C ASN A 171 -3.90 -5.87 10.45
N TYR A 172 -3.36 -5.58 11.64
CA TYR A 172 -1.93 -5.73 11.92
C TYR A 172 -1.45 -7.16 11.69
N PHE A 173 -2.20 -8.17 12.16
CA PHE A 173 -1.85 -9.56 11.89
C PHE A 173 -1.87 -9.91 10.41
N ALA A 174 -2.88 -9.45 9.67
CA ALA A 174 -2.96 -9.70 8.24
C ALA A 174 -1.74 -9.12 7.49
N PHE A 175 -1.30 -7.90 7.82
CA PHE A 175 -0.05 -7.33 7.27
C PHE A 175 1.20 -8.11 7.69
N ARG A 176 1.26 -8.64 8.93
CA ARG A 176 2.39 -9.46 9.38
C ARG A 176 2.45 -10.81 8.68
N GLU A 177 1.32 -11.44 8.36
CA GLU A 177 1.28 -12.68 7.58
C GLU A 177 1.80 -12.48 6.16
N ILE A 178 1.45 -11.35 5.55
CA ILE A 178 1.97 -10.92 4.26
C ILE A 178 3.50 -10.75 4.31
N GLU A 179 4.01 -10.05 5.32
CA GLU A 179 5.45 -9.86 5.53
C GLU A 179 6.19 -11.19 5.74
N MET A 180 5.64 -12.10 6.56
CA MET A 180 6.22 -13.43 6.76
C MET A 180 6.25 -14.25 5.47
N SER A 181 5.18 -14.19 4.67
CA SER A 181 5.12 -14.87 3.37
C SER A 181 6.20 -14.37 2.42
N LEU A 182 6.49 -13.07 2.42
CA LEU A 182 7.61 -12.49 1.66
C LEU A 182 8.98 -12.98 2.14
N ILE A 183 9.19 -13.06 3.46
CA ILE A 183 10.47 -13.53 4.02
C ILE A 183 10.71 -14.99 3.63
N LEU A 184 9.69 -15.83 3.72
CA LEU A 184 9.78 -17.25 3.36
C LEU A 184 10.07 -17.47 1.87
N GLN A 185 9.59 -16.59 0.99
CA GLN A 185 9.89 -16.66 -0.45
C GLN A 185 11.34 -16.29 -0.80
N ARG A 186 12.06 -15.65 0.12
CA ARG A 186 13.47 -15.24 -0.07
C ARG A 186 14.47 -16.27 0.49
N SER A 187 13.99 -17.26 1.24
CA SER A 187 14.79 -18.33 1.86
C SER A 187 14.95 -19.52 0.91
#